data_AF-A0A1A9I2C8-F1
#
_entry.id   AF-A0A1A9I2C8-F1
#
_cell.length_a   1.000
_cell.length_b   1.000
_cell.length_c   1.000
_cell.angle_alpha   90.00
_cell.angle_beta   90.00
_cell.angle_gamma   90.00
#
_symmetry.space_group_name_H-M   'P 1'
#
loop_
_entity.id
_entity.type
_entity.pdbx_description
1 polymer ?
#
loop_
_entity_poly.entity_id
_entity_poly.type
_entity_poly.pdbx_seq_one_letter_code
_entity_poly.pdbx_strand_id
1 'polypeptide(L)' 'MFGTTVFGMVAEVKMEQARQLLLSGEKNISEVSDLTRYSHQAHFTRTFKKKFGVPPREYVKYPC' A
#
# COMPACT_ATOMS: atom_id res chain seq x y z
N MET A 1 22.56 -9.31 -1.93
CA MET A 1 21.58 -10.14 -1.18
C MET A 1 20.22 -10.00 -1.87
N PHE A 2 19.77 -11.02 -2.60
CA PHE A 2 18.48 -11.00 -3.29
C PHE A 2 17.35 -11.23 -2.28
N GLY A 3 16.91 -10.15 -1.63
CA GLY A 3 15.86 -10.14 -0.61
C GLY A 3 14.42 -10.15 -1.15
N THR A 4 14.23 -10.40 -2.45
CA THR A 4 12.90 -10.49 -3.07
C THR A 4 12.53 -11.95 -3.28
N THR A 5 12.21 -12.64 -2.18
CA THR A 5 11.45 -13.88 -2.25
C THR A 5 10.14 -13.64 -3.01
N VAL A 6 9.52 -14.68 -3.58
CA VAL A 6 8.23 -14.58 -4.32
C VAL A 6 7.18 -13.76 -3.56
N PHE A 7 7.20 -13.82 -2.22
CA PHE A 7 6.37 -13.00 -1.34
C PHE A 7 6.64 -11.48 -1.43
N GLY A 8 7.90 -11.08 -1.59
CA GLY A 8 8.30 -9.68 -1.79
C GLY A 8 7.79 -9.12 -3.12
N MET A 9 7.86 -9.89 -4.21
CA MET A 9 7.31 -9.46 -5.51
C MET A 9 5.78 -9.26 -5.46
N VAL A 10 5.07 -10.16 -4.77
CA VAL A 10 3.62 -10.03 -4.59
C VAL A 10 3.26 -8.79 -3.76
N ALA A 11 4.03 -8.47 -2.72
CA ALA A 11 3.83 -7.26 -1.93
C ALA A 11 4.04 -5.99 -2.75
N GLU A 12 5.06 -5.96 -3.62
CA GLU A 12 5.35 -4.83 -4.51
C GLU A 12 4.18 -4.52 -5.45
N VAL A 13 3.64 -5.54 -6.12
CA VAL A 13 2.50 -5.40 -7.05
C VAL A 13 1.25 -4.91 -6.32
N LYS A 14 0.96 -5.49 -5.14
CA LYS A 14 -0.18 -5.07 -4.31
C LYS A 14 -0.09 -3.61 -3.87
N MET A 15 1.11 -3.16 -3.49
CA MET A 15 1.32 -1.78 -3.06
C MET A 15 1.16 -0.78 -4.19
N GLU A 16 1.52 -1.16 -5.42
CA GLU A 16 1.28 -0.32 -6.60
C GLU A 16 -0.22 -0.21 -6.90
N GLN A 17 -0.96 -1.32 -6.80
CA GLN A 17 -2.41 -1.32 -6.89
C GLN A 17 -3.06 -0.44 -5.81
N ALA A 18 -2.61 -0.57 -4.55
CA ALA A 18 -3.08 0.28 -3.46
C ALA A 18 -2.87 1.77 -3.76
N ARG A 19 -1.69 2.13 -4.30
CA ARG A 19 -1.37 3.50 -4.67
C ARG A 19 -2.37 4.04 -5.69
N GLN A 20 -2.68 3.29 -6.75
CA GLN A 20 -3.64 3.71 -7.77
C GLN A 20 -5.05 3.90 -7.19
N LEU A 21 -5.50 2.98 -6.33
CA LEU A 21 -6.81 3.07 -5.68
C LEU A 21 -6.91 4.26 -4.70
N LEU A 22 -5.82 4.57 -3.99
CA LEU A 22 -5.75 5.74 -3.10
C LEU A 22 -5.75 7.05 -3.88
N LEU A 23 -5.07 7.08 -5.04
CA LEU A 23 -5.02 8.26 -5.92
C LEU A 23 -6.32 8.50 -6.68
N SER A 24 -7.10 7.44 -6.98
CA SER A 24 -8.40 7.63 -7.63
C SER A 24 -9.43 8.30 -6.71
N GLY A 25 -9.20 8.29 -5.39
CA GLY A 25 -10.09 8.91 -4.41
C GLY A 25 -11.42 8.18 -4.21
N GLU A 26 -11.66 7.09 -4.95
CA GLU A 26 -12.90 6.32 -4.90
C GLU A 26 -13.00 5.43 -3.65
N LYS A 27 -11.86 5.12 -3.02
CA LYS A 27 -11.79 4.15 -1.93
C LYS A 27 -10.96 4.67 -0.78
N ASN A 28 -11.46 4.44 0.42
CA ASN A 28 -10.75 4.80 1.64
C ASN A 28 -9.65 3.77 1.97
N ILE A 29 -8.78 4.12 2.92
CA ILE A 29 -7.60 3.32 3.29
C ILE A 29 -7.99 1.91 3.77
N SER A 30 -9.14 1.76 4.44
CA SER A 30 -9.62 0.46 4.91
C SER A 30 -10.04 -0.42 3.74
N GLU A 31 -10.81 0.11 2.80
CA GLU A 31 -11.22 -0.61 1.58
C GLU A 31 -10.00 -1.03 0.74
N VAL A 32 -8.99 -0.17 0.64
CA VAL A 32 -7.74 -0.48 -0.08
C VAL A 32 -6.93 -1.57 0.64
N SER A 33 -6.90 -1.57 1.98
CA SER A 33 -6.26 -2.63 2.78
C SER A 33 -6.94 -3.98 2.55
N ASP A 34 -8.27 -3.99 2.50
CA ASP A 34 -9.07 -5.19 2.27
C ASP A 34 -8.86 -5.74 0.85
N LEU A 35 -8.91 -4.87 -0.16
CA LEU A 35 -8.70 -5.23 -1.57
C LEU A 35 -7.31 -5.80 -1.84
N THR A 36 -6.29 -5.30 -1.13
CA THR A 36 -4.92 -5.82 -1.24
C THR A 36 -4.66 -7.07 -0.40
N ARG A 37 -5.70 -7.58 0.28
CA ARG A 37 -5.68 -8.75 1.16
C ARG A 37 -4.65 -8.64 2.28
N TYR A 38 -4.53 -7.45 2.87
CA TYR A 38 -3.78 -7.27 4.10
C TYR A 38 -4.72 -7.46 5.29
N SER A 39 -4.53 -8.54 6.05
CA SER A 39 -5.35 -8.88 7.23
C SER A 39 -5.29 -7.84 8.35
N HIS A 40 -4.24 -7.00 8.35
CA HIS A 40 -4.04 -5.95 9.36
C HIS A 40 -3.60 -4.64 8.71
N GLN A 41 -4.37 -3.58 8.97
CA GLN A 41 -4.10 -2.22 8.48
C GLN A 41 -2.72 -1.68 8.93
N ALA A 42 -2.24 -2.09 10.11
CA ALA A 42 -0.91 -1.72 10.60
C ALA A 42 0.23 -2.29 9.72
N HIS A 43 0.06 -3.52 9.23
CA HIS A 43 1.04 -4.16 8.34
C HIS A 43 1.02 -3.50 6.95
N PHE A 44 -0.18 -3.22 6.43
CA PHE A 44 -0.37 -2.44 5.21
C PHE A 44 0.33 -1.08 5.31
N THR A 45 0.05 -0.32 6.37
CA THR A 45 0.60 1.04 6.57
C THR A 45 2.13 1.05 6.66
N ARG A 46 2.72 0.10 7.40
CA ARG A 46 4.18 -0.05 7.49
C ARG A 46 4.81 -0.38 6.14
N THR A 47 4.18 -1.27 5.38
CA THR A 47 4.68 -1.69 4.06
C THR A 47 4.56 -0.56 3.05
N PHE A 48 3.41 0.13 3.03
CA PHE A 48 3.16 1.28 2.17
C PHE A 48 4.16 2.42 2.44
N LYS A 49 4.35 2.78 3.73
CA LYS A 49 5.34 3.79 4.13
C LYS A 49 6.77 3.38 3.74
N LYS A 50 7.12 2.10 3.88
CA LYS A 50 8.45 1.62 3.49
C LYS A 50 8.70 1.78 1.98
N LYS A 51 7.66 1.61 1.15
CA LYS A 51 7.75 1.72 -0.31
C LYS A 51 7.66 3.15 -0.83
N PHE A 52 6.72 3.95 -0.31
CA PHE A 52 6.39 5.29 -0.82
C PHE A 52 6.86 6.45 0.07
N GLY A 53 7.55 6.17 1.18
CA GLY A 53 8.12 7.15 2.09
C GLY A 53 7.14 7.74 3.11
N VAL A 54 5.85 7.82 2.77
CA VAL A 54 4.79 8.39 3.63
C VAL A 54 3.65 7.40 3.90
N PRO A 55 2.91 7.56 5.02
CA PRO A 55 1.73 6.73 5.29
C PRO A 55 0.62 6.95 4.24
N PRO A 56 -0.25 5.95 3.99
CA PRO A 56 -1.37 6.05 3.05
C PRO A 56 -2.27 7.26 3.30
N ARG A 57 -2.53 7.58 4.57
CA ARG A 57 -3.37 8.71 4.98
C ARG A 57 -2.79 10.06 4.60
N GLU A 58 -1.46 10.18 4.64
CA GLU A 58 -0.77 11.40 4.24
C GLU A 58 -0.69 11.47 2.71
N TYR A 59 -0.44 10.33 2.07
CA TYR A 59 -0.40 10.20 0.61
C TYR A 59 -1.71 10.62 -0.09
N VAL A 60 -2.86 10.25 0.47
CA VAL A 60 -4.17 10.68 -0.06
C VAL A 60 -4.43 12.17 0.19
N LYS A 61 -3.93 12.71 1.30
CA LYS A 61 -4.16 14.12 1.67
C LYS A 61 -3.26 15.08 0.86
N TYR A 62 -2.05 14.64 0.55
CA TYR A 62 -1.05 15.39 -0.20
C TYR A 62 -0.47 14.47 -1.29
N PRO A 63 -1.21 14.25 -2.39
CA PRO A 63 -0.66 13.53 -3.53
C PRO A 63 0.50 14.34 -4.11
N CYS A 64 1.66 13.69 -4.27
CA CYS A 64 2.87 14.29 -4.83
C CYS A 64 2.71 14.55 -6.33
#